data_AF-A0A1H0C2V1-F1
#
_entry.id   AF-A0A1H0C2V1-F1
#
_cell.length_a   1.000
_cell.length_b   1.000
_cell.length_c   1.000
_cell.angle_alpha   90.00
_cell.angle_beta   90.00
_cell.angle_gamma   90.00
#
_symmetry.space_group_name_H-M   'P 1'
#
loop_
_entity.id
_entity.type
_entity.pdbx_description
1 polymer ?
#
loop_
_entity_poly.entity_id
_entity_poly.type
_entity_poly.pdbx_seq_one_letter_code
_entity_poly.pdbx_strand_id
1 'polypeptide(L)'
;MYKLTDTAVVIRLIDGAYIPEDPSNADRIAYAAWLDGENTPEPADVPPPPSPLSQIRAIERTPEVSDAMQRGSRLVALSYALDDLIRVAASKGQSVTRQQAHDWAMLNDSNYKKLYDAEQVIKPLRALV
;
A
#
# COMPACT_ATOMS: atom_id res chain seq x y z
N MET A 1 14.42 -10.26 31.85
CA MET A 1 14.06 -9.16 30.94
C MET A 1 13.23 -9.72 29.81
N TYR A 2 12.31 -8.91 29.30
CA TYR A 2 11.31 -9.32 28.31
C TYR A 2 11.21 -8.27 27.22
N LYS A 3 10.72 -8.67 26.04
CA LYS A 3 10.48 -7.81 24.90
C LYS A 3 9.08 -8.03 24.36
N LEU A 4 8.36 -6.95 24.06
CA LEU A 4 7.04 -7.02 23.45
C LEU A 4 7.13 -7.49 22.00
N THR A 5 6.05 -8.03 21.47
CA THR A 5 5.88 -8.25 20.03
C THR A 5 4.77 -7.35 19.50
N ASP A 6 4.49 -7.42 18.21
CA ASP A 6 3.32 -6.80 17.57
C ASP A 6 2.00 -7.52 17.91
N THR A 7 2.07 -8.60 18.70
CA THR A 7 0.93 -9.36 19.21
C THR A 7 0.98 -9.43 20.74
N ALA A 8 0.06 -10.17 21.36
CA ALA A 8 0.06 -10.38 22.79
C ALA A 8 1.18 -11.33 23.29
N VAL A 9 1.93 -11.95 22.38
CA VAL A 9 3.10 -12.78 22.71
C VAL A 9 4.24 -11.89 23.23
N VAL A 10 4.96 -12.37 24.24
CA VAL A 10 6.14 -11.68 24.82
C VAL A 10 7.36 -12.58 24.65
N ILE A 11 8.50 -12.02 24.31
CA ILE A 11 9.77 -12.75 24.21
C ILE A 11 10.53 -12.60 25.53
N ARG A 12 10.95 -13.70 26.13
CA ARG A 12 11.90 -13.67 27.24
C ARG A 12 13.33 -13.59 26.68
N LEU A 13 14.08 -12.56 27.07
CA LEU A 13 15.38 -12.25 26.44
C LEU A 13 16.52 -13.19 26.85
N ILE A 14 16.39 -13.92 27.96
CA ILE A 14 17.47 -14.79 28.46
C ILE A 14 17.65 -16.04 27.58
N ASP A 15 16.57 -16.55 27.02
CA ASP A 15 16.52 -17.82 26.28
C ASP A 15 15.74 -17.71 24.95
N GLY A 16 15.17 -16.55 24.65
CA GLY A 16 14.41 -16.31 23.43
C GLY A 16 13.03 -16.98 23.41
N ALA A 17 12.50 -17.43 24.55
CA ALA A 17 11.21 -18.10 24.61
C ALA A 17 10.05 -17.17 24.23
N TYR A 18 9.16 -17.64 23.35
CA TYR A 18 7.91 -16.96 23.00
C TYR A 18 6.80 -17.36 23.97
N ILE A 19 6.34 -16.40 24.77
CA ILE A 19 5.38 -16.61 25.84
C ILE A 19 3.98 -16.20 25.33
N PRO A 20 3.04 -17.13 25.14
CA PRO A 20 1.68 -16.81 24.70
C PRO A 20 0.92 -16.00 25.76
N GLU A 21 -0.13 -15.29 25.36
CA GLU A 21 -1.07 -14.62 26.28
C GLU A 21 -2.02 -15.65 26.90
N ASP A 22 -1.45 -16.53 27.73
CA ASP A 22 -2.20 -17.55 28.45
C ASP A 22 -1.96 -17.39 29.97
N PRO A 23 -2.98 -17.05 30.77
CA PRO A 23 -2.82 -16.88 32.21
C PRO A 23 -2.45 -18.18 32.94
N SER A 24 -2.65 -19.35 32.32
CA SER A 24 -2.22 -20.65 32.88
C SER A 24 -0.77 -21.00 32.54
N ASN A 25 -0.12 -20.23 31.66
CA ASN A 25 1.27 -20.44 31.29
C ASN A 25 2.21 -19.94 32.40
N ALA A 26 3.11 -20.80 32.87
CA ALA A 26 4.03 -20.47 33.96
C ALA A 26 4.95 -19.28 33.63
N ASP A 27 5.42 -19.18 32.39
CA ASP A 27 6.27 -18.06 31.95
C ASP A 27 5.48 -16.75 31.87
N ARG A 28 4.18 -16.81 31.55
CA ARG A 28 3.29 -15.64 31.57
C ARG A 28 3.06 -15.14 32.99
N ILE A 29 2.84 -16.04 33.95
CA ILE A 29 2.73 -15.70 35.37
C ILE A 29 4.04 -15.06 35.88
N ALA A 30 5.18 -15.62 35.50
CA ALA A 30 6.50 -15.06 35.85
C ALA A 30 6.73 -13.67 35.22
N TYR A 31 6.24 -13.44 34.00
CA TYR A 31 6.26 -12.12 33.36
C TYR A 31 5.38 -11.10 34.12
N ALA A 32 4.18 -11.48 34.56
CA ALA A 32 3.30 -10.61 35.34
C ALA A 32 3.95 -10.20 36.68
N ALA A 33 4.50 -11.16 37.42
CA ALA A 33 5.22 -10.88 38.66
C ALA A 33 6.46 -9.98 38.43
N TRP A 34 7.10 -10.09 37.26
CA TRP A 34 8.20 -9.20 36.89
C TRP A 34 7.72 -7.77 36.62
N LEU A 35 6.55 -7.58 36.00
CA LEU A 35 5.93 -6.25 35.82
C LEU A 35 5.53 -5.62 37.16
N ASP A 36 5.00 -6.41 38.10
CA ASP A 36 4.63 -5.94 39.45
C ASP A 36 5.83 -5.38 40.24
N GLY A 37 7.05 -5.77 39.86
CA GLY A 37 8.30 -5.20 40.37
C GLY A 37 8.72 -3.88 39.70
N GLU A 38 7.79 -3.16 39.06
CA GLU A 38 8.02 -1.91 38.30
C GLU A 38 9.02 -2.02 37.15
N ASN A 39 9.21 -3.23 36.61
CA ASN A 39 10.07 -3.41 35.46
C ASN A 39 9.34 -3.08 34.15
N THR A 40 10.08 -2.58 33.15
CA THR A 40 9.53 -2.23 31.83
C THR A 40 10.14 -3.12 30.75
N PRO A 41 9.34 -3.85 29.94
CA PRO A 41 9.86 -4.67 28.85
C PRO A 41 10.44 -3.79 27.74
N GLU A 42 11.36 -4.34 26.96
CA GLU A 42 11.76 -3.70 25.72
C GLU A 42 10.56 -3.59 24.75
N PRO A 43 10.46 -2.50 23.99
CA PRO A 43 9.42 -2.36 22.99
C PRO A 43 9.57 -3.40 21.88
N ALA A 44 8.48 -3.67 21.16
CA ALA A 44 8.51 -4.48 19.96
C ALA A 44 9.42 -3.86 18.90
N ASP A 45 10.00 -4.70 18.04
CA ASP A 45 10.74 -4.21 16.88
C ASP A 45 9.81 -3.45 15.93
N VAL A 46 10.30 -2.32 15.42
CA VAL A 46 9.58 -1.60 14.36
C VAL A 46 9.59 -2.48 13.11
N PRO A 47 8.41 -2.83 12.55
CA PRO A 47 8.38 -3.61 11.33
C PRO A 47 9.10 -2.87 10.20
N PRO A 48 9.79 -3.58 9.30
CA PRO A 48 10.43 -2.93 8.17
C PRO A 48 9.37 -2.21 7.32
N PRO A 49 9.73 -1.09 6.66
CA PRO A 49 8.80 -0.44 5.75
C PRO A 49 8.39 -1.42 4.64
N PRO A 50 7.16 -1.29 4.09
CA PRO A 50 6.69 -2.16 3.02
C PRO A 50 7.61 -2.05 1.80
N SER A 51 7.92 -3.18 1.16
CA SER A 51 8.71 -3.19 -0.06
C SER A 51 8.01 -2.41 -1.19
N PRO A 52 8.74 -1.87 -2.18
CA PRO A 52 8.13 -1.18 -3.31
C PRO A 52 7.06 -2.03 -4.01
N LEU A 53 7.28 -3.34 -4.15
CA LEU A 53 6.29 -4.27 -4.71
C LEU A 53 5.02 -4.38 -3.85
N SER A 54 5.16 -4.43 -2.53
CA SER A 54 4.01 -4.44 -1.62
C SER A 54 3.21 -3.14 -1.68
N GLN A 55 3.89 -1.99 -1.81
CA GLN A 55 3.26 -0.69 -1.99
C GLN A 55 2.49 -0.61 -3.32
N ILE A 56 3.08 -1.07 -4.42
CA ILE A 56 2.41 -1.16 -5.73
C ILE A 56 1.14 -2.00 -5.63
N ARG A 57 1.23 -3.20 -5.03
CA ARG A 57 0.09 -4.11 -4.86
C ARG A 57 -1.01 -3.51 -3.99
N ALA A 58 -0.66 -2.73 -2.97
CA ALA A 58 -1.65 -2.07 -2.12
C ALA A 58 -2.44 -1.01 -2.92
N ILE A 59 -1.74 -0.20 -3.71
CA ILE A 59 -2.37 0.81 -4.58
C ILE A 59 -3.23 0.15 -5.66
N GLU A 60 -2.78 -0.94 -6.27
CA GLU A 60 -3.55 -1.67 -7.30
C GLU A 60 -4.80 -2.39 -6.74
N ARG A 61 -4.89 -2.56 -5.43
CA ARG A 61 -6.05 -3.17 -4.75
C ARG A 61 -7.08 -2.16 -4.30
N THR A 62 -6.81 -0.86 -4.39
CA THR A 62 -7.80 0.12 -3.94
C THR A 62 -9.01 0.11 -4.88
N PRO A 63 -10.25 0.29 -4.38
CA PRO A 63 -11.46 0.27 -5.21
C PRO A 63 -11.40 1.24 -6.39
N GLU A 64 -10.72 2.38 -6.21
CA GLU A 64 -10.52 3.41 -7.24
C GLU A 64 -9.64 2.91 -8.40
N VAL A 65 -8.77 1.95 -8.12
CA VAL A 65 -7.79 1.37 -9.06
C VAL A 65 -8.15 -0.08 -9.42
N SER A 66 -9.22 -0.68 -8.88
CA SER A 66 -9.55 -2.09 -9.11
C SER A 66 -10.69 -2.38 -10.09
N ASP A 67 -11.63 -1.46 -10.30
CA ASP A 67 -12.96 -1.75 -10.87
C ASP A 67 -13.26 -1.24 -12.31
N ALA A 68 -12.50 -1.61 -13.36
CA ALA A 68 -13.05 -1.79 -14.74
C ALA A 68 -11.99 -2.05 -15.84
N MET A 69 -10.73 -1.65 -15.66
CA MET A 69 -9.72 -1.62 -16.75
C MET A 69 -8.33 -2.14 -16.32
N GLN A 70 -8.21 -2.73 -15.14
CA GLN A 70 -7.00 -2.61 -14.30
C GLN A 70 -6.28 -3.92 -13.95
N ARG A 71 -5.69 -4.59 -14.96
CA ARG A 71 -4.39 -5.29 -14.80
C ARG A 71 -3.52 -5.22 -16.04
N GLY A 72 -4.12 -5.05 -17.23
CA GLY A 72 -3.39 -4.71 -18.44
C GLY A 72 -2.89 -3.28 -18.34
N SER A 73 -1.61 -3.12 -18.00
CA SER A 73 -0.84 -1.87 -17.91
C SER A 73 -1.68 -0.59 -17.94
N ARG A 74 -1.90 0.06 -16.79
CA ARG A 74 -2.65 1.33 -16.68
C ARG A 74 -2.23 2.39 -17.71
N LEU A 75 -0.99 2.33 -18.21
CA LEU A 75 -0.50 3.15 -19.32
C LEU A 75 -1.26 2.91 -20.64
N VAL A 76 -1.61 1.66 -20.94
CA VAL A 76 -2.39 1.26 -22.13
C VAL A 76 -3.80 1.83 -22.04
N ALA A 77 -4.44 1.70 -20.87
CA ALA A 77 -5.74 2.30 -20.58
C ALA A 77 -5.72 3.83 -20.76
N LEU A 78 -4.73 4.52 -20.18
CA LEU A 78 -4.57 5.97 -20.34
C LEU A 78 -4.29 6.35 -21.80
N SER A 79 -3.48 5.59 -22.54
CA SER A 79 -3.23 5.86 -23.96
C SER A 79 -4.50 5.73 -24.79
N TYR A 80 -5.25 4.64 -24.62
CA TYR A 80 -6.49 4.43 -25.37
C TYR A 80 -7.52 5.51 -25.09
N ALA A 81 -7.64 5.98 -23.85
CA ALA A 81 -8.53 7.09 -23.53
C ALA A 81 -8.13 8.38 -24.29
N LEU A 82 -6.83 8.69 -24.36
CA LEU A 82 -6.35 9.84 -25.12
C LEU A 82 -6.56 9.69 -26.63
N ASP A 83 -6.26 8.51 -27.17
CA ASP A 83 -6.42 8.21 -28.60
C ASP A 83 -7.89 8.29 -29.01
N ASP A 84 -8.80 7.84 -28.14
CA ASP A 84 -10.25 7.95 -28.36
C ASP A 84 -10.73 9.40 -28.35
N LEU A 85 -10.28 10.22 -27.40
CA LEU A 85 -10.61 11.64 -27.36
C LEU A 85 -10.13 12.39 -28.62
N ILE A 86 -8.92 12.10 -29.07
CA ILE A 86 -8.38 12.67 -30.32
C ILE A 86 -9.24 12.24 -31.52
N ARG A 87 -9.60 10.95 -31.58
CA ARG A 87 -10.44 10.40 -32.64
C ARG A 87 -11.84 11.04 -32.65
N VAL A 88 -12.46 11.19 -31.49
CA VAL A 88 -13.79 11.82 -31.36
C VAL A 88 -13.73 13.29 -31.77
N ALA A 89 -12.70 14.04 -31.37
CA ALA A 89 -12.51 15.41 -31.82
C ALA A 89 -12.35 15.50 -33.35
N ALA A 90 -11.54 14.62 -33.94
CA ALA A 90 -11.35 14.55 -35.38
C ALA A 90 -12.66 14.28 -36.14
N SER A 91 -13.52 13.40 -35.60
CA SER A 91 -14.87 13.13 -36.18
C SER A 91 -15.78 14.36 -36.20
N LYS A 92 -15.49 15.37 -35.37
CA LYS A 92 -16.20 16.66 -35.31
C LYS A 92 -15.50 17.77 -36.10
N GLY A 93 -14.48 17.42 -36.89
CA GLY A 93 -13.67 18.39 -37.65
C GLY A 93 -12.70 19.21 -36.79
N GLN A 94 -12.45 18.79 -35.55
CA GLN A 94 -11.51 19.45 -34.64
C GLN A 94 -10.17 18.73 -34.64
N SER A 95 -9.07 19.47 -34.59
CA SER A 95 -7.73 18.91 -34.37
C SER A 95 -7.30 19.21 -32.93
N VAL A 96 -7.09 18.17 -32.14
CA VAL A 96 -6.63 18.27 -30.74
C VAL A 96 -5.32 17.51 -30.58
N THR A 97 -4.40 18.13 -29.85
CA THR A 97 -3.13 17.49 -29.49
C THR A 97 -3.34 16.50 -28.35
N ARG A 98 -2.37 15.60 -28.15
CA ARG A 98 -2.37 14.67 -27.02
C ARG A 98 -2.38 15.38 -25.67
N GLN A 99 -1.69 16.53 -25.56
CA GLN A 99 -1.70 17.33 -24.34
C GLN A 99 -3.10 17.92 -24.07
N GLN A 100 -3.75 18.46 -25.09
CA GLN A 100 -5.12 19.00 -24.95
C GLN A 100 -6.12 17.90 -24.57
N ALA A 101 -5.99 16.69 -25.14
CA ALA A 101 -6.81 15.55 -24.74
C ALA A 101 -6.55 15.14 -23.27
N HIS A 102 -5.29 15.18 -22.82
CA HIS A 102 -4.93 14.92 -21.42
C HIS A 102 -5.54 15.96 -20.48
N ASP A 103 -5.35 17.24 -20.76
CA ASP A 103 -5.88 18.34 -19.94
C ASP A 103 -7.41 18.25 -19.85
N TRP A 104 -8.07 17.93 -20.96
CA TRP A 104 -9.51 17.71 -20.96
C TRP A 104 -9.91 16.50 -20.11
N ALA A 105 -9.24 15.35 -20.26
CA ALA A 105 -9.54 14.13 -19.51
C ALA A 105 -9.33 14.31 -18.01
N MET A 106 -8.27 15.01 -17.60
CA MET A 106 -8.00 15.33 -16.20
C MET A 106 -9.12 16.15 -15.54
N LEU A 107 -9.81 16.99 -16.31
CA LEU A 107 -10.89 17.84 -15.83
C LEU A 107 -12.28 17.18 -15.92
N ASN A 108 -12.49 16.29 -16.90
CA ASN A 108 -13.82 15.82 -17.26
C ASN A 108 -14.03 14.31 -17.06
N ASP A 109 -12.95 13.53 -16.91
CA ASP A 109 -13.02 12.08 -16.70
C ASP A 109 -12.39 11.69 -15.36
N SER A 110 -13.25 11.45 -14.37
CA SER A 110 -12.83 11.06 -13.03
C SER A 110 -12.08 9.72 -12.98
N ASN A 111 -12.33 8.80 -13.92
CA ASN A 111 -11.63 7.52 -13.99
C ASN A 111 -10.23 7.71 -14.58
N TYR A 112 -10.09 8.52 -15.63
CA TYR A 112 -8.80 8.90 -16.18
C TYR A 112 -7.91 9.54 -15.11
N LYS A 113 -8.46 10.50 -14.36
CA LYS A 113 -7.72 11.19 -13.29
C LYS A 113 -7.21 10.21 -12.22
N LYS A 114 -8.08 9.34 -11.71
CA LYS A 114 -7.71 8.31 -10.69
C LYS A 114 -6.58 7.41 -11.19
N LEU A 115 -6.68 6.95 -12.44
CA LEU A 115 -5.67 6.10 -13.07
C LEU A 115 -4.33 6.83 -13.25
N TYR A 116 -4.37 8.09 -13.67
CA TYR A 116 -3.20 8.92 -13.85
C TYR A 116 -2.49 9.18 -12.51
N ASP A 117 -3.23 9.60 -11.49
CA ASP A 117 -2.69 9.85 -10.14
C ASP A 117 -2.01 8.59 -9.57
N ALA A 118 -2.65 7.42 -9.73
CA ALA A 118 -2.07 6.15 -9.29
C ALA A 118 -0.77 5.78 -10.04
N GLU A 119 -0.67 6.11 -11.33
CA GLU A 119 0.55 5.88 -12.11
C GLU A 119 1.69 6.82 -11.71
N GLN A 120 1.40 8.07 -11.30
CA GLN A 120 2.43 8.98 -10.77
C GLN A 120 3.13 8.42 -9.52
N VAL A 121 2.40 7.67 -8.69
CA VAL A 121 2.95 7.01 -7.50
C VAL A 121 3.65 5.69 -7.85
N ILE A 122 3.08 4.91 -8.76
CA ILE A 122 3.60 3.56 -9.06
C ILE A 122 4.83 3.59 -9.97
N LYS A 123 4.93 4.54 -10.90
CA LYS A 123 6.08 4.63 -11.80
C LYS A 123 7.44 4.70 -11.08
N PRO A 124 7.65 5.55 -10.06
CA PRO A 124 8.91 5.55 -9.31
C PRO A 124 9.09 4.26 -8.50
N LEU A 125 8.02 3.69 -7.93
CA LEU A 125 8.10 2.44 -7.18
C LEU A 125 8.55 1.26 -8.07
N ARG A 126 8.07 1.19 -9.31
CA ARG A 126 8.48 0.16 -10.28
C ARG A 126 9.97 0.23 -10.63
N ALA A 127 10.59 1.40 -10.55
CA ALA A 127 12.02 1.57 -10.79
C ALA A 127 12.89 1.01 -9.64
N LEU A 128 12.28 0.66 -8.51
CA LEU A 128 12.92 0.10 -7.32
C LEU A 128 12.68 -1.40 -7.16
N VAL A 129 11.99 -2.04 -8.10
CA VAL A 129 11.65 -3.48 -8.10
C VAL A 129 12.52 -4.23 -9.10
#